data_AF-D7R356-F1
#
_entry.id   AF-D7R356-F1
#
_cell.length_a   1.000
_cell.length_b   1.000
_cell.length_c   1.000
_cell.angle_alpha   90.00
_cell.angle_beta   90.00
_cell.angle_gamma   90.00
#
_symmetry.space_group_name_H-M   'P 1'
#
loop_
_entity.id
_entity.type
_entity.pdbx_description
1 polymer ?
#
loop_
_entity_poly.entity_id
_entity_poly.type
_entity_poly.pdbx_seq_one_letter_code
_entity_poly.pdbx_strand_id
1 'polypeptide(L)'
;LFCLANTNYERTHTRTMLLARGLQLILPLMTTWWLMANLMNMALPPTINLTGELLIISSVFNWSNITILMTGAGTLLTATYSLYMFLTTQQGKLPKTTTHIFPTQTREHLIMALHTIPMLLLLMNPGLIMGPFMCYYSLMKTLECEPKN
;
A
#
# COMPACT_ATOMS: atom_id res chain seq x y z
N LEU A 1 1.48 0.10 -6.97
CA LEU A 1 0.62 1.15 -7.58
C LEU A 1 1.02 1.48 -9.02
N PHE A 2 2.29 1.73 -9.36
CA PHE A 2 2.70 2.04 -10.75
C PHE A 2 2.31 0.96 -11.78
N CYS A 3 2.47 -0.32 -11.46
CA CYS A 3 2.05 -1.40 -12.37
C CYS A 3 0.53 -1.38 -12.65
N LEU A 4 -0.28 -1.08 -11.63
CA LEU A 4 -1.74 -0.92 -11.76
C LEU A 4 -2.12 0.32 -12.60
N ALA A 5 -1.38 1.42 -12.46
CA ALA A 5 -1.55 2.57 -13.33
C ALA A 5 -1.19 2.23 -14.79
N ASN A 6 -0.15 1.43 -14.99
CA ASN A 6 0.27 0.99 -16.32
C ASN A 6 -0.77 0.07 -16.99
N THR A 7 -1.38 -0.86 -16.25
CA THR A 7 -2.44 -1.72 -16.81
C THR A 7 -3.68 -0.92 -17.22
N ASN A 8 -3.98 0.17 -16.52
CA ASN A 8 -5.04 1.09 -16.92
C ASN A 8 -4.63 1.93 -18.15
N TYR A 9 -3.36 2.35 -18.20
CA TYR A 9 -2.80 3.09 -19.32
C TYR A 9 -2.77 2.27 -20.62
N GLU A 10 -2.39 0.99 -20.57
CA GLU A 10 -2.40 0.08 -21.73
C GLU A 10 -3.81 -0.06 -22.34
N ARG A 11 -4.87 0.14 -21.55
CA ARG A 11 -6.28 0.04 -22.01
C ARG A 11 -6.85 1.36 -22.49
N THR A 12 -6.54 2.45 -21.80
CA THR A 12 -7.17 3.76 -22.04
C THR A 12 -6.28 4.72 -22.81
N HIS A 13 -5.00 4.38 -23.01
CA HIS A 13 -3.94 5.22 -23.58
C HIS A 13 -3.85 6.63 -22.97
N THR A 14 -4.40 6.84 -21.78
CA THR A 14 -4.40 8.12 -21.08
C THR A 14 -3.96 7.92 -19.64
N ARG A 15 -3.21 8.89 -19.11
CA ARG A 15 -2.77 8.89 -17.70
C ARG A 15 -3.79 9.55 -16.77
N THR A 16 -4.87 10.08 -17.33
CA THR A 16 -5.93 10.79 -16.62
C THR A 16 -6.81 9.80 -15.86
N MET A 17 -6.59 9.67 -14.55
CA MET A 17 -7.37 8.78 -13.68
C MET A 17 -8.89 9.02 -13.75
N LEU A 18 -9.32 10.25 -14.05
CA LEU A 18 -10.74 10.59 -14.15
C LEU A 18 -11.47 9.91 -15.33
N LEU A 19 -10.74 9.53 -16.38
CA LEU A 19 -11.30 8.85 -17.55
C LEU A 19 -11.44 7.34 -17.32
N ALA A 20 -10.67 6.76 -16.41
CA ALA A 20 -10.68 5.34 -16.07
C ALA A 20 -11.56 5.07 -14.83
N ARG A 21 -12.83 5.49 -14.89
CA ARG A 21 -13.83 5.34 -13.81
C ARG A 21 -14.65 4.06 -13.98
N GLY A 22 -15.07 3.47 -12.86
CA GLY A 22 -16.05 2.37 -12.85
C GLY A 22 -15.49 1.04 -13.33
N LEU A 23 -14.16 0.84 -13.25
CA LEU A 23 -13.51 -0.41 -13.68
C LEU A 23 -13.97 -1.64 -12.90
N GLN A 24 -14.63 -1.46 -11.75
CA GLN A 24 -15.15 -2.56 -10.94
C GLN A 24 -16.20 -3.43 -11.62
N LEU A 25 -17.03 -2.85 -12.47
CA LEU A 25 -18.05 -3.61 -13.19
C LEU A 25 -17.45 -4.45 -14.33
N ILE A 26 -16.30 -4.04 -14.87
CA ILE A 26 -15.67 -4.69 -16.03
C ILE A 26 -14.61 -5.71 -15.59
N LEU A 27 -13.81 -5.37 -14.58
CA LEU A 27 -12.63 -6.14 -14.16
C LEU A 27 -12.65 -6.40 -12.64
N PRO A 28 -13.57 -7.23 -12.13
CA PRO A 28 -13.72 -7.44 -10.68
C PRO A 28 -12.43 -7.99 -10.04
N LEU A 29 -11.73 -8.90 -10.72
CA LEU A 29 -10.47 -9.45 -10.21
C LEU A 29 -9.34 -8.41 -10.17
N MET A 30 -9.35 -7.43 -11.07
CA MET A 30 -8.38 -6.34 -11.00
C MET A 30 -8.66 -5.39 -9.84
N THR A 31 -9.94 -5.26 -9.45
CA THR A 31 -10.32 -4.39 -8.34
C THR A 31 -9.86 -4.92 -7.00
N THR A 32 -9.78 -6.24 -6.82
CA THR A 32 -9.22 -6.83 -5.60
C THR A 32 -7.73 -6.51 -5.48
N TRP A 33 -6.98 -6.54 -6.59
CA TRP A 33 -5.58 -6.10 -6.60
C TRP A 33 -5.42 -4.61 -6.31
N TRP A 34 -6.31 -3.77 -6.86
CA TRP A 34 -6.37 -2.34 -6.52
C TRP A 34 -6.67 -2.11 -5.05
N LEU A 35 -7.63 -2.85 -4.48
CA LEU A 35 -7.98 -2.75 -3.07
C LEU A 35 -6.79 -3.17 -2.19
N MET A 36 -6.18 -4.33 -2.47
CA MET A 36 -5.05 -4.84 -1.69
C MET A 36 -3.86 -3.88 -1.71
N ALA A 37 -3.53 -3.33 -2.88
CA ALA A 37 -2.45 -2.35 -3.02
C ALA A 37 -2.75 -1.04 -2.28
N ASN A 38 -4.01 -0.58 -2.28
CA ASN A 38 -4.40 0.61 -1.53
C ASN A 38 -4.40 0.37 -0.02
N LEU A 39 -4.87 -0.79 0.45
CA LEU A 39 -4.82 -1.16 1.87
C LEU A 39 -3.38 -1.23 2.39
N MET A 40 -2.46 -1.79 1.59
CA MET A 40 -1.03 -1.77 1.91
C MET A 40 -0.46 -0.35 1.95
N ASN A 41 -0.92 0.54 1.07
CA ASN A 41 -0.47 1.94 1.04
C ASN A 41 -1.02 2.78 2.20
N MET A 42 -2.24 2.50 2.66
CA MET A 42 -2.89 3.19 3.78
C MET A 42 -2.36 2.82 5.16
N ALA A 43 -1.31 1.99 5.24
CA ALA A 43 -0.75 1.54 6.50
C ALA A 43 -1.84 0.92 7.43
N LEU A 44 -2.72 0.06 6.89
CA LEU A 44 -3.72 -0.63 7.71
C LEU A 44 -3.03 -1.57 8.74
N PRO A 45 -3.61 -1.81 9.93
CA PRO A 45 -3.01 -2.67 10.95
C PRO A 45 -3.19 -4.11 10.49
N PRO A 46 -2.18 -4.74 9.86
CA PRO A 46 -0.95 -5.22 10.48
C PRO A 46 0.32 -4.92 9.63
N THR A 47 0.22 -4.05 8.62
CA THR A 47 1.24 -3.86 7.55
C THR A 47 2.57 -3.28 8.02
N ILE A 48 3.65 -3.61 7.29
CA ILE A 48 5.01 -3.08 7.52
C ILE A 48 5.06 -1.55 7.37
N ASN A 49 4.21 -1.00 6.52
CA ASN A 49 4.16 0.45 6.32
C ASN A 49 3.73 1.17 7.61
N LEU A 50 2.76 0.59 8.34
CA LEU A 50 2.33 1.11 9.64
C LEU A 50 3.43 0.95 10.71
N THR A 51 4.11 -0.20 10.75
CA THR A 51 5.17 -0.41 11.74
C THR A 51 6.31 0.58 11.55
N GLY A 52 6.69 0.89 10.30
CA GLY A 52 7.66 1.94 9.98
C GLY A 52 7.19 3.33 10.39
N GLU A 53 5.96 3.72 10.03
CA GLU A 53 5.39 5.02 10.41
C GLU A 53 5.30 5.20 11.92
N LEU A 54 4.88 4.17 12.67
CA LEU A 54 4.80 4.20 14.13
C LEU A 54 6.18 4.35 14.79
N LEU A 55 7.22 3.70 14.26
CA LEU A 55 8.59 3.86 14.76
C LEU A 55 9.13 5.29 14.51
N ILE A 56 8.79 5.88 13.37
CA ILE A 56 9.16 7.28 13.09
C ILE A 56 8.39 8.22 14.03
N ILE A 57 7.10 7.99 14.22
CA ILE A 57 6.27 8.79 15.13
C ILE A 57 6.80 8.71 16.56
N SER A 58 7.16 7.52 17.06
CA SER A 58 7.66 7.36 18.42
C SER A 58 9.03 8.02 18.64
N SER A 59 9.95 7.92 17.67
CA SER A 59 11.26 8.56 17.76
C SER A 59 11.18 10.09 17.70
N VAL A 60 10.32 10.62 16.83
CA VAL A 60 10.12 12.07 16.65
C VAL A 60 9.28 12.68 17.78
N PHE A 61 8.37 11.92 18.38
CA PHE A 61 7.66 12.32 19.59
C PHE A 61 8.60 12.44 20.79
N ASN A 62 9.55 11.51 20.94
CA ASN A 62 10.56 11.60 22.00
C ASN A 62 11.49 12.81 21.83
N TRP A 63 11.67 13.30 20.59
CA TRP A 63 12.46 14.50 20.33
C TRP A 63 11.70 15.80 20.69
N SER A 64 10.41 15.88 20.35
CA SER A 64 9.56 17.00 20.79
C SER A 64 8.08 16.64 20.72
N ASN A 65 7.28 17.05 21.69
CA ASN A 65 5.86 16.66 21.72
C ASN A 65 5.00 17.29 20.61
N ILE A 66 5.41 18.42 20.03
CA ILE A 66 4.63 19.16 19.01
C ILE A 66 4.59 18.41 17.68
N THR A 67 5.61 17.60 17.39
CA THR A 67 5.73 16.90 16.10
C THR A 67 4.65 15.84 15.89
N ILE A 68 3.98 15.37 16.94
CA ILE A 68 2.86 14.40 16.83
C ILE A 68 1.71 14.93 15.98
N LEU A 69 1.42 16.23 16.07
CA LEU A 69 0.35 16.86 15.30
C LEU A 69 0.72 16.87 13.81
N MET A 70 1.97 17.18 13.50
CA MET A 70 2.47 17.25 12.13
C MET A 70 2.54 15.86 11.48
N THR A 71 3.06 14.86 12.20
CA THR A 71 3.13 13.49 11.69
C THR A 71 1.75 12.85 11.59
N GLY A 72 0.86 13.08 12.56
CA GLY A 72 -0.53 12.62 12.50
C GLY A 72 -1.34 13.25 11.35
N ALA A 73 -1.13 14.54 11.06
CA ALA A 73 -1.73 15.15 9.87
C ALA A 73 -1.17 14.56 8.57
N GLY A 74 0.13 14.23 8.55
CA GLY A 74 0.78 13.56 7.42
C GLY A 74 0.17 12.20 7.09
N THR A 75 0.01 11.32 8.09
CA THR A 75 -0.59 9.99 7.90
C THR A 75 -2.07 10.06 7.52
N LEU A 76 -2.80 11.06 8.03
CA LEU A 76 -4.19 11.28 7.62
C LEU A 76 -4.28 11.72 6.14
N LEU A 77 -3.35 12.56 5.67
CA LEU A 77 -3.31 13.00 4.27
C LEU A 77 -2.96 11.83 3.33
N THR A 78 -1.99 10.98 3.70
CA THR A 78 -1.64 9.80 2.90
C THR A 78 -2.80 8.81 2.81
N ALA A 79 -3.53 8.57 3.91
CA ALA A 79 -4.71 7.72 3.93
C ALA A 79 -5.84 8.27 3.05
N THR A 80 -6.17 9.55 3.20
CA THR A 80 -7.25 10.20 2.43
C THR A 80 -6.95 10.24 0.93
N TYR A 81 -5.72 10.56 0.53
CA TYR A 81 -5.32 10.55 -0.89
C TYR A 81 -5.40 9.16 -1.51
N SER A 82 -4.93 8.13 -0.80
CA SER A 82 -5.00 6.74 -1.26
C SER A 82 -6.45 6.29 -1.44
N LEU A 83 -7.34 6.69 -0.52
CA LEU A 83 -8.75 6.33 -0.58
C LEU A 83 -9.40 7.01 -1.77
N TYR A 84 -9.12 8.30 -1.94
CA TYR A 84 -9.60 9.06 -3.09
C TYR A 84 -9.15 8.45 -4.41
N MET A 85 -7.89 8.01 -4.53
CA MET A 85 -7.39 7.32 -5.72
C MET A 85 -8.16 6.01 -6.00
N PHE A 86 -8.43 5.21 -4.97
CA PHE A 86 -9.21 3.98 -5.13
C PHE A 86 -10.65 4.26 -5.56
N LEU A 87 -11.33 5.18 -4.87
CA LEU A 87 -12.72 5.55 -5.16
C LEU A 87 -12.86 6.12 -6.57
N THR A 88 -11.96 7.00 -6.99
CA THR A 88 -12.03 7.64 -8.32
C THR A 88 -11.75 6.70 -9.49
N THR A 89 -10.99 5.62 -9.28
CA THR A 89 -10.65 4.66 -10.33
C THR A 89 -11.61 3.47 -10.38
N GLN A 90 -11.95 2.90 -9.21
CA GLN A 90 -12.75 1.68 -9.13
C GLN A 90 -14.25 1.96 -9.05
N GLN A 91 -14.65 2.98 -8.28
CA GLN A 91 -16.05 3.33 -8.08
C GLN A 91 -16.50 4.41 -9.07
N GLY A 92 -17.80 4.42 -9.35
CA GLY A 92 -18.45 5.39 -10.23
C GLY A 92 -19.04 4.78 -11.48
N LYS A 93 -19.72 5.63 -12.28
CA LYS A 93 -20.35 5.22 -13.53
C LYS A 93 -19.29 5.13 -14.62
N LEU A 94 -19.35 4.04 -15.39
CA LEU A 94 -18.53 3.84 -16.58
C LEU A 94 -18.77 4.98 -17.58
N PRO A 95 -17.71 5.65 -18.09
CA PRO A 95 -17.86 6.61 -19.16
C PRO A 95 -18.37 5.92 -20.43
N LYS A 96 -19.39 6.51 -21.06
CA LYS A 96 -20.02 5.95 -22.28
C LYS A 96 -19.06 5.82 -23.47
N THR A 97 -17.93 6.54 -23.44
CA THR A 97 -16.93 6.57 -24.50
C THR A 97 -15.96 5.37 -24.45
N THR A 98 -15.83 4.68 -23.32
CA THR A 98 -14.93 3.53 -23.17
C THR A 98 -15.69 2.23 -23.40
N THR A 99 -15.89 1.86 -24.66
CA THR A 99 -16.68 0.68 -25.07
C THR A 99 -15.84 -0.59 -25.27
N HIS A 100 -14.52 -0.48 -25.41
CA HIS A 100 -13.63 -1.63 -25.61
C HIS A 100 -12.56 -1.71 -24.52
N ILE A 101 -12.89 -2.37 -23.41
CA ILE A 101 -11.90 -2.78 -22.41
C ILE A 101 -11.70 -4.28 -22.54
N PHE A 102 -10.48 -4.69 -22.90
CA PHE A 102 -10.11 -6.10 -22.95
C PHE A 102 -10.02 -6.70 -21.54
N PRO A 103 -10.39 -7.98 -21.37
CA PRO A 103 -10.22 -8.68 -20.11
C PRO A 103 -8.75 -8.71 -19.69
N THR A 104 -8.53 -8.79 -18.38
CA THR A 104 -7.21 -8.84 -17.77
C THR A 104 -6.44 -10.10 -18.15
N GLN A 105 -5.23 -9.91 -18.67
CA GLN A 105 -4.35 -10.99 -19.10
C GLN A 105 -3.70 -11.69 -17.89
N THR A 106 -3.26 -12.94 -18.08
CA THR A 106 -2.56 -13.72 -17.05
C THR A 106 -1.25 -13.07 -16.62
N ARG A 107 -0.54 -12.42 -17.55
CA ARG A 107 0.68 -11.63 -17.27
C ARG A 107 0.45 -10.56 -16.21
N GLU A 108 -0.66 -9.82 -16.30
CA GLU A 108 -0.98 -8.75 -15.37
C GLU A 108 -1.21 -9.29 -13.96
N HIS A 109 -1.92 -10.41 -13.84
CA HIS A 109 -2.15 -11.09 -12.57
C HIS A 109 -0.85 -11.62 -11.95
N LEU A 110 0.03 -12.21 -12.77
CA LEU A 110 1.32 -12.70 -12.30
C LEU A 110 2.18 -11.56 -11.74
N ILE A 111 2.25 -10.43 -12.43
CA ILE A 111 2.99 -9.25 -11.96
C ILE A 111 2.40 -8.74 -10.64
N MET A 112 1.07 -8.66 -10.54
CA MET A 112 0.43 -8.22 -9.29
C MET A 112 0.67 -9.21 -8.15
N ALA A 113 0.54 -10.51 -8.40
CA ALA A 113 0.81 -11.56 -7.42
C ALA A 113 2.26 -11.52 -6.94
N LEU A 114 3.23 -11.35 -7.84
CA LEU A 114 4.65 -11.25 -7.52
C LEU A 114 4.97 -10.02 -6.66
N HIS A 115 4.18 -8.94 -6.75
CA HIS A 115 4.33 -7.80 -5.85
C HIS A 115 3.65 -8.03 -4.50
N THR A 116 2.47 -8.64 -4.47
CA THR A 116 1.71 -8.82 -3.22
C THR A 116 2.22 -9.96 -2.35
N ILE A 117 2.74 -11.04 -2.94
CA ILE A 117 3.21 -12.23 -2.21
C ILE A 117 4.40 -11.88 -1.30
N PRO A 118 5.47 -11.21 -1.77
CA PRO A 118 6.57 -10.80 -0.90
C PRO A 118 6.09 -9.85 0.19
N MET A 119 5.22 -8.89 -0.13
CA MET A 119 4.67 -7.96 0.85
C MET A 119 3.87 -8.68 1.94
N LEU A 120 3.09 -9.71 1.58
CA LEU A 120 2.36 -10.55 2.53
C LEU A 120 3.28 -11.48 3.32
N LEU A 121 4.36 -11.98 2.72
CA LEU A 121 5.34 -12.80 3.42
C LEU A 121 6.07 -11.99 4.49
N LEU A 122 6.45 -10.76 4.16
CA LEU A 122 7.10 -9.83 5.08
C LEU A 122 6.16 -9.39 6.22
N LEU A 123 4.85 -9.43 6.01
CA LEU A 123 3.85 -9.25 7.07
C LEU A 123 3.92 -10.35 8.13
N MET A 124 4.19 -11.59 7.71
CA MET A 124 4.23 -12.75 8.62
C MET A 124 5.50 -12.75 9.48
N ASN A 125 6.59 -12.16 9.01
CA ASN A 125 7.85 -12.03 9.75
C ASN A 125 8.44 -10.62 9.57
N PRO A 126 7.95 -9.62 10.31
CA PRO A 126 8.47 -8.25 10.23
C PRO A 126 9.93 -8.13 10.71
N GLY A 127 10.41 -9.10 11.49
CA GLY A 127 11.80 -9.18 11.97
C GLY A 127 12.86 -9.32 10.87
N LEU A 128 12.47 -9.66 9.63
CA LEU A 128 13.40 -9.73 8.50
C LEU A 128 13.81 -8.34 7.97
N ILE A 129 12.96 -7.33 8.14
CA ILE A 129 13.19 -5.95 7.63
C ILE A 129 13.63 -5.02 8.75
N MET A 130 13.08 -5.23 9.95
CA MET A 130 13.55 -4.54 11.15
C MET A 130 14.95 -5.07 11.42
N GLY A 131 15.97 -4.40 10.88
CA GLY A 131 17.37 -4.76 11.02
C GLY A 131 17.84 -4.75 12.50
N PRO A 132 19.10 -4.41 12.80
CA PRO A 132 19.60 -4.45 14.19
C PRO A 132 18.85 -3.52 15.18
N PHE A 133 17.93 -2.67 14.69
CA PHE A 133 17.07 -1.80 15.49
C PHE A 133 16.18 -2.52 16.52
N MET A 134 15.73 -3.76 16.27
CA MET A 134 14.98 -4.53 17.28
C MET A 134 15.81 -4.82 18.54
N CYS A 135 17.14 -4.90 18.41
CA CYS A 135 18.03 -5.11 19.55
C CYS A 135 18.12 -3.87 20.45
N TYR A 136 17.92 -2.66 19.91
CA TYR A 136 18.12 -1.42 20.67
C TYR A 136 16.88 -0.97 21.46
N TYR A 137 15.67 -1.27 20.99
CA TYR A 137 14.42 -0.78 21.62
C TYR A 137 13.56 -1.89 22.24
N SER A 138 14.01 -3.15 22.24
CA SER A 138 13.36 -4.19 23.04
C SER A 138 13.53 -3.90 24.53
N LEU A 139 12.48 -3.36 25.14
CA LEU A 139 12.30 -3.29 26.59
C LEU A 139 12.16 -4.70 27.22
N MET A 140 12.13 -5.75 26.40
CA MET A 140 12.22 -7.16 26.81
C MET A 140 13.66 -7.65 26.59
N LYS A 141 14.52 -7.24 27.50
CA LYS A 141 15.87 -7.76 27.66
C LYS A 141 15.78 -9.31 27.80
N THR A 142 16.72 -10.02 27.14
CA THR A 142 17.39 -11.28 27.57
C THR A 142 17.15 -12.66 26.91
N LEU A 143 16.46 -12.89 25.79
CA LEU A 143 16.37 -14.29 25.27
C LEU A 143 16.70 -14.57 23.78
N GLU A 144 16.68 -13.59 22.87
CA GLU A 144 16.91 -13.91 21.43
C GLU A 144 18.02 -13.10 20.75
N CYS A 145 18.60 -12.11 21.43
CA CYS A 145 19.77 -11.38 20.94
C CYS A 145 21.01 -11.79 21.74
N GLU A 146 21.39 -13.07 21.67
CA GLU A 146 22.77 -13.43 21.99
C GLU A 146 23.66 -13.08 20.78
N PRO A 147 24.74 -12.32 20.96
CA PRO A 147 25.79 -12.28 19.96
C PRO A 147 26.42 -13.67 19.95
N LYS A 148 26.21 -14.43 18.87
CA LYS A 148 27.11 -15.56 18.60
C LYS A 148 28.50 -14.96 18.36
N ASN A 149 29.36 -15.09 19.37
CA ASN A 149 30.82 -14.95 19.23
C ASN A 149 31.32 -15.77 18.03
#